data_AF-A0A2U1AZD8-F1
#
_entry.id   AF-A0A2U1AZD8-F1
#
_cell.length_a   1.000
_cell.length_b   1.000
_cell.length_c   1.000
_cell.angle_alpha   90.00
_cell.angle_beta   90.00
_cell.angle_gamma   90.00
#
_symmetry.space_group_name_H-M   'P 1'
#
loop_
_entity.id
_entity.type
_entity.pdbx_description
1 polymer ?
#
loop_
_entity_poly.entity_id
_entity_poly.type
_entity_poly.pdbx_seq_one_letter_code
_entity_poly.pdbx_strand_id
1 'polypeptide(L)'
;MHPYHPNMRLNRHLTTTLACLLGLLSAGCIGNKYTHSLQQVPPPAGSPTAIPASNDSTITVAVGEHYGRGWLHTFFYGKHYRPAWTTPVEFKVLDLGTAKGGLKPTQQGGSRQTMNLRLEASDGKEYVLRSVDKDPATALPKKWQQSYAANIIRDATSATHPYAALVLPPMAEAIGIHHTKPELVYIPHDPRLGEYLENFGGMVALLEIRPNDNLSDEPGMGNSENIKSTRAMLKDRFFDNDSHLDARYYLRARLFDMLIGDWSRHEGNWRWAQYKQDGVKVYQAVPRDRDNVFYKLNDAIIPWIFMRTGLKKHFRTYSDNLSNLDDLNRSGRNLDETILAGLTYQDWVEVADSVSSELTDEVIEQSFRQMPDNIYKLTATPIMSKLKSRRNKLGKSIRKYYKELMREAIVTGSDKHERFEVEVLSANEVRVQAYKINKDGEDKRQLFDRVFQAADTKEIHLYGLNGDDEFIVKGQGKSKIKIRIWGGAGEDGYTVKGPKPMARRIRIEDTEYRNFYDLSKGTRQKTQQNPNANQYDAEGWLLRYYLD
;
A
#
# COMPACT_ATOMS: atom_id res chain seq x y z
N MET A 1 -13.50 12.62 -5.89
CA MET A 1 -12.87 13.84 -6.42
C MET A 1 -12.91 14.93 -5.34
N HIS A 2 -11.76 15.30 -4.77
CA HIS A 2 -11.66 16.47 -3.87
C HIS A 2 -10.45 17.30 -4.32
N PRO A 3 -10.61 18.57 -4.72
CA PRO A 3 -9.49 19.47 -4.92
C PRO A 3 -9.13 20.10 -3.58
N TYR A 4 -8.19 19.48 -2.87
CA TYR A 4 -7.44 20.19 -1.84
C TYR A 4 -6.43 21.09 -2.58
N HIS A 5 -6.74 22.38 -2.70
CA HIS A 5 -5.76 23.38 -3.08
C HIS A 5 -4.99 23.84 -1.82
N PRO A 6 -3.75 23.38 -1.57
CA PRO A 6 -2.89 24.10 -0.66
C PRO A 6 -2.47 25.40 -1.34
N ASN A 7 -2.72 26.53 -0.69
CA ASN A 7 -2.08 27.79 -1.02
C ASN A 7 -0.56 27.65 -0.85
N MET A 8 0.12 27.19 -1.90
CA MET A 8 1.58 27.29 -2.01
C MET A 8 1.93 28.72 -2.38
N ARG A 9 2.43 29.50 -1.41
CA ARG A 9 3.31 30.62 -1.73
C ARG A 9 4.63 30.04 -2.22
N LEU A 10 4.68 29.65 -3.50
CA LEU A 10 5.95 29.36 -4.17
C LEU A 10 6.72 30.68 -4.31
N ASN A 11 7.98 30.67 -3.90
CA ASN A 11 8.86 31.83 -4.06
C ASN A 11 8.99 32.14 -5.56
N ARG A 12 8.59 33.34 -5.99
CA ARG A 12 8.53 33.74 -7.42
C ARG A 12 9.83 33.46 -8.17
N HIS A 13 10.98 33.52 -7.48
CA HIS A 13 12.27 33.20 -8.07
C HIS A 13 12.46 31.70 -8.38
N LEU A 14 11.97 30.78 -7.52
CA LEU A 14 12.04 29.34 -7.80
C LEU A 14 11.14 28.93 -8.97
N THR A 15 9.97 29.54 -9.13
CA THR A 15 9.10 29.32 -10.30
C THR A 15 9.78 29.76 -11.59
N THR A 16 10.49 30.88 -11.60
CA THR A 16 11.16 31.38 -12.81
C THR A 16 12.38 30.52 -13.16
N THR A 17 13.17 30.05 -12.19
CA THR A 17 14.30 29.15 -12.46
C THR A 17 13.83 27.77 -12.92
N LEU A 18 12.76 27.23 -12.33
CA LEU A 18 12.16 25.97 -12.75
C LEU A 18 11.51 26.10 -14.15
N ALA A 19 10.88 27.24 -14.45
CA ALA A 19 10.33 27.55 -15.77
C ALA A 19 11.42 27.78 -16.83
N CYS A 20 12.59 28.33 -16.48
CA CYS A 20 13.73 28.41 -17.40
C CYS A 20 14.38 27.03 -17.63
N LEU A 21 14.50 26.19 -16.59
CA LEU A 21 14.95 24.80 -16.71
C LEU A 21 13.97 23.95 -17.54
N LEU A 22 12.66 24.08 -17.32
CA LEU A 22 11.61 23.45 -18.14
C LEU A 22 11.50 24.06 -19.55
N GLY A 23 11.77 25.35 -19.70
CA GLY A 23 11.81 26.05 -20.97
C GLY A 23 12.94 25.53 -21.87
N LEU A 24 14.13 25.31 -21.28
CA LEU A 24 15.26 24.66 -21.95
C LEU A 24 14.96 23.19 -22.30
N LEU A 25 14.10 22.50 -21.52
CA LEU A 25 13.62 21.16 -21.84
C LEU A 25 12.57 21.14 -22.98
N SER A 26 11.83 22.24 -23.16
CA SER A 26 10.78 22.38 -24.20
C SER A 26 11.30 22.88 -25.56
N ALA A 27 12.47 23.52 -25.61
CA ALA A 27 13.09 23.97 -26.85
C ALA A 27 13.73 22.82 -27.67
N GLY A 28 13.76 21.60 -27.13
CA GLY A 28 14.25 20.39 -27.79
C GLY A 28 13.22 19.65 -28.63
N CYS A 29 12.23 20.32 -29.22
CA CYS A 29 11.37 19.72 -30.25
C CYS A 29 12.09 19.67 -31.61
N ILE A 30 13.30 19.09 -31.68
CA ILE A 30 14.02 18.91 -32.95
C ILE A 30 14.78 17.57 -32.95
N GLY A 31 14.23 16.59 -33.67
CA GLY A 31 14.96 15.46 -34.27
C GLY A 31 14.89 14.12 -33.55
N ASN A 32 15.02 13.04 -34.33
CA ASN A 32 15.15 11.62 -33.95
C ASN A 32 16.32 11.30 -32.97
N LYS A 33 16.88 12.29 -32.26
CA LYS A 33 18.04 12.14 -31.37
C LYS A 33 17.67 11.76 -29.92
N TYR A 34 16.38 11.82 -29.56
CA TYR A 34 15.90 11.52 -28.20
C TYR A 34 14.87 10.38 -28.17
N THR A 35 14.85 9.53 -29.19
CA THR A 35 14.06 8.30 -29.18
C THR A 35 14.61 7.37 -28.10
N HIS A 36 13.82 7.07 -27.07
CA HIS A 36 14.05 5.86 -26.29
C HIS A 36 13.31 4.71 -26.96
N SER A 37 13.92 3.53 -26.91
CA SER A 37 13.19 2.31 -27.23
C SER A 37 12.05 2.18 -26.24
N LEU A 38 10.81 2.21 -26.74
CA LEU A 38 9.64 1.79 -25.95
C LEU A 38 9.69 0.28 -25.67
N GLN A 39 10.49 -0.46 -26.45
CA GLN A 39 10.68 -1.89 -26.27
C GLN A 39 11.69 -2.11 -25.13
N GLN A 40 11.21 -2.68 -24.03
CA GLN A 40 12.01 -3.03 -22.85
C GLN A 40 12.88 -4.27 -23.07
N VAL A 41 12.60 -5.03 -24.12
CA VAL A 41 13.28 -6.29 -24.44
C VAL A 41 14.03 -6.19 -25.77
N PRO A 42 15.18 -6.87 -25.89
CA PRO A 42 15.86 -7.01 -27.18
C PRO A 42 14.97 -7.80 -28.15
N PRO A 43 14.95 -7.42 -29.44
CA PRO A 43 14.19 -8.16 -30.45
C PRO A 43 14.75 -9.58 -30.58
N PRO A 44 13.91 -10.57 -30.92
CA PRO A 44 14.38 -11.93 -31.16
C PRO A 44 15.38 -11.94 -32.32
N ALA A 45 16.43 -12.76 -32.24
CA ALA A 45 17.46 -12.88 -33.29
C ALA A 45 16.95 -13.53 -34.61
N GLY A 46 15.65 -13.82 -34.69
CA GLY A 46 14.92 -14.46 -35.79
C GLY A 46 13.58 -15.00 -35.29
N SER A 47 12.74 -15.63 -36.13
CA SER A 47 11.57 -16.38 -35.62
C SER A 47 12.05 -17.62 -34.85
N PRO A 48 11.90 -17.69 -33.52
CA PRO A 48 12.34 -18.85 -32.77
C PRO A 48 11.50 -20.05 -33.21
N THR A 49 12.14 -21.00 -33.91
CA THR A 49 11.50 -22.22 -34.41
C THR A 49 11.79 -23.43 -33.52
N ALA A 50 12.75 -23.31 -32.61
CA ALA A 50 13.13 -24.33 -31.65
C ALA A 50 12.98 -23.83 -30.22
N ILE A 51 12.53 -24.71 -29.32
CA ILE A 51 12.52 -24.45 -27.89
C ILE A 51 13.99 -24.35 -27.43
N PRO A 52 14.42 -23.25 -26.79
CA PRO A 52 15.78 -23.15 -26.27
C PRO A 52 16.03 -24.30 -25.28
N ALA A 53 17.13 -25.05 -25.46
CA ALA A 53 17.59 -25.98 -24.43
C ALA A 53 17.92 -25.16 -23.17
N SER A 54 17.03 -25.20 -22.18
CA SER A 54 17.02 -24.22 -21.07
C SER A 54 17.02 -24.85 -19.68
N ASN A 55 16.85 -26.18 -19.55
CA ASN A 55 17.04 -26.86 -18.27
C ASN A 55 18.47 -26.59 -17.76
N ASP A 56 18.54 -25.97 -16.58
CA ASP A 56 19.75 -25.58 -15.85
C ASP A 56 20.69 -24.58 -16.55
N SER A 57 20.21 -23.91 -17.60
CA SER A 57 21.01 -22.88 -18.29
C SER A 57 20.97 -21.55 -17.54
N THR A 58 22.10 -20.84 -17.54
CA THR A 58 22.22 -19.48 -17.02
C THR A 58 22.60 -18.49 -18.14
N ILE A 59 22.30 -17.22 -17.91
CA ILE A 59 22.70 -16.13 -18.79
C ILE A 59 23.17 -14.93 -17.98
N THR A 60 24.26 -14.29 -18.41
CA THR A 60 24.78 -13.08 -17.77
C THR A 60 24.36 -11.84 -18.55
N VAL A 61 23.48 -11.02 -17.97
CA VAL A 61 23.02 -9.75 -18.57
C VAL A 61 22.90 -8.65 -17.52
N ALA A 62 22.90 -7.39 -17.94
CA ALA A 62 22.53 -6.27 -17.07
C ALA A 62 21.02 -6.03 -17.16
N VAL A 63 20.36 -5.80 -16.02
CA VAL A 63 18.90 -5.61 -15.97
C VAL A 63 18.46 -4.28 -16.60
N GLY A 64 19.34 -3.29 -16.66
CA GLY A 64 19.05 -1.99 -17.26
C GLY A 64 20.30 -1.27 -17.75
N GLU A 65 20.98 -1.85 -18.74
CA GLU A 65 22.19 -1.28 -19.35
C GLU A 65 21.99 0.18 -19.81
N HIS A 66 20.80 0.51 -20.31
CA HIS A 66 20.42 1.85 -20.77
C HIS A 66 20.41 2.93 -19.66
N TYR A 67 20.48 2.56 -18.37
CA TYR A 67 20.68 3.50 -17.26
C TYR A 67 22.13 3.97 -17.11
N GLY A 68 23.07 3.43 -17.90
CA GLY A 68 24.45 3.87 -17.97
C GLY A 68 24.56 5.32 -18.44
N ARG A 69 25.08 6.21 -17.57
CA ARG A 69 25.18 7.65 -17.83
C ARG A 69 26.53 8.19 -17.33
N GLY A 70 27.09 9.14 -18.08
CA GLY A 70 28.35 9.79 -17.73
C GLY A 70 28.23 10.79 -16.58
N TRP A 71 29.37 11.26 -16.08
CA TRP A 71 29.47 12.08 -14.86
C TRP A 71 28.60 13.36 -14.92
N LEU A 72 28.59 14.07 -16.05
CA LEU A 72 27.77 15.29 -16.24
C LEU A 72 26.28 15.01 -16.04
N HIS A 73 25.76 13.92 -16.61
CA HIS A 73 24.36 13.57 -16.46
C HIS A 73 24.05 13.19 -15.00
N THR A 74 24.90 12.35 -14.38
CA THR A 74 24.70 11.94 -12.98
C THR A 74 24.83 13.11 -11.99
N PHE A 75 25.58 14.16 -12.32
CA PHE A 75 25.67 15.37 -11.51
C PHE A 75 24.33 16.13 -11.43
N PHE A 76 23.63 16.23 -12.57
CA PHE A 76 22.33 16.92 -12.62
C PHE A 76 21.16 16.04 -12.22
N TYR A 77 21.16 14.76 -12.62
CA TYR A 77 20.01 13.87 -12.47
C TYR A 77 20.16 12.79 -11.42
N GLY A 78 21.38 12.43 -11.00
CA GLY A 78 21.61 11.48 -9.90
C GLY A 78 22.49 10.31 -10.28
N LYS A 79 23.32 9.87 -9.32
CA LYS A 79 24.05 8.59 -9.42
C LYS A 79 23.10 7.41 -9.20
N HIS A 80 22.14 7.59 -8.28
CA HIS A 80 21.08 6.66 -7.96
C HIS A 80 21.61 5.23 -7.72
N TYR A 81 20.90 4.21 -8.21
CA TYR A 81 21.36 2.81 -8.21
C TYR A 81 21.90 2.36 -9.58
N ARG A 82 22.30 3.29 -10.46
CA ARG A 82 22.78 2.95 -11.82
C ARG A 82 23.85 1.84 -11.85
N PRO A 83 24.86 1.81 -10.95
CA PRO A 83 25.80 0.70 -10.93
C PRO A 83 25.13 -0.67 -10.76
N ALA A 84 24.07 -0.77 -9.95
CA ALA A 84 23.33 -2.02 -9.80
C ALA A 84 22.49 -2.37 -11.05
N TRP A 85 21.99 -1.37 -11.77
CA TRP A 85 21.25 -1.58 -13.02
C TRP A 85 22.15 -2.03 -14.19
N THR A 86 23.37 -1.52 -14.26
CA THR A 86 24.29 -1.75 -15.39
C THR A 86 25.29 -2.87 -15.15
N THR A 87 25.42 -3.37 -13.93
CA THR A 87 26.32 -4.49 -13.63
C THR A 87 25.71 -5.79 -14.17
N PRO A 88 26.43 -6.54 -15.03
CA PRO A 88 25.96 -7.84 -15.48
C PRO A 88 25.83 -8.83 -14.31
N VAL A 89 24.72 -9.56 -14.28
CA VAL A 89 24.39 -10.56 -13.27
C VAL A 89 23.98 -11.84 -13.99
N GLU A 90 24.36 -12.97 -13.41
CA GLU A 90 23.95 -14.29 -13.87
C GLU A 90 22.51 -14.58 -13.42
N PHE A 91 21.65 -14.97 -14.36
CA PHE A 91 20.25 -15.33 -14.13
C PHE A 91 19.99 -16.75 -14.61
N LYS A 92 19.12 -17.46 -13.90
CA LYS A 92 18.54 -18.70 -14.42
C LYS A 92 17.63 -18.40 -15.59
N VAL A 93 17.77 -19.16 -16.67
CA VAL A 93 16.87 -19.10 -17.82
C VAL A 93 15.58 -19.84 -17.45
N LEU A 94 14.43 -19.20 -17.63
CA LEU A 94 13.12 -19.78 -17.37
C LEU A 94 12.72 -20.72 -18.51
N ASP A 95 12.66 -22.02 -18.25
CA ASP A 95 12.04 -23.00 -19.14
C ASP A 95 10.53 -23.09 -18.84
N LEU A 96 9.69 -22.51 -19.69
CA LEU A 96 8.23 -22.54 -19.50
C LEU A 96 7.64 -23.96 -19.53
N GLY A 97 8.31 -24.96 -20.12
CA GLY A 97 7.76 -26.31 -20.20
C GLY A 97 7.99 -27.15 -18.95
N THR A 98 9.04 -26.84 -18.19
CA THR A 98 9.46 -27.65 -17.04
C THR A 98 9.30 -26.91 -15.72
N ALA A 99 9.45 -25.58 -15.71
CA ALA A 99 9.29 -24.78 -14.51
C ALA A 99 7.88 -24.97 -13.92
N LYS A 100 7.82 -25.25 -12.61
CA LYS A 100 6.57 -25.44 -11.85
C LYS A 100 5.58 -26.43 -12.50
N GLY A 101 6.08 -27.48 -13.16
CA GLY A 101 5.24 -28.47 -13.83
C GLY A 101 4.71 -28.04 -15.21
N GLY A 102 5.25 -26.96 -15.77
CA GLY A 102 4.86 -26.36 -17.04
C GLY A 102 3.98 -25.13 -16.84
N LEU A 103 4.48 -23.97 -17.26
CA LEU A 103 3.84 -22.66 -17.17
C LEU A 103 3.26 -22.24 -18.51
N LYS A 104 1.95 -22.05 -18.56
CA LYS A 104 1.22 -21.54 -19.72
C LYS A 104 0.91 -20.05 -19.56
N PRO A 105 1.35 -19.17 -20.46
CA PRO A 105 0.92 -17.77 -20.47
C PRO A 105 -0.59 -17.64 -20.70
N THR A 106 -1.25 -16.84 -19.87
CA THR A 106 -2.72 -16.68 -19.91
C THR A 106 -3.18 -15.25 -20.14
N GLN A 107 -2.51 -14.26 -19.55
CA GLN A 107 -2.95 -12.87 -19.64
C GLN A 107 -1.82 -11.88 -19.36
N GLN A 108 -1.60 -10.94 -20.29
CA GLN A 108 -0.83 -9.73 -20.00
C GLN A 108 -1.68 -8.72 -19.22
N GLY A 109 -1.12 -8.17 -18.16
CA GLY A 109 -1.69 -7.10 -17.35
C GLY A 109 -0.62 -6.15 -16.82
N GLY A 110 -1.00 -5.40 -15.78
CA GLY A 110 -0.14 -4.38 -15.18
C GLY A 110 -0.58 -2.96 -15.52
N SER A 111 -0.02 -1.98 -14.80
CA SER A 111 -0.25 -0.56 -15.11
C SER A 111 0.53 -0.18 -16.36
N ARG A 112 0.36 1.05 -16.88
CA ARG A 112 1.18 1.53 -18.00
C ARG A 112 2.69 1.38 -17.73
N GLN A 113 3.12 1.44 -16.47
CA GLN A 113 4.54 1.48 -16.10
C GLN A 113 5.20 0.11 -15.86
N THR A 114 4.42 -0.93 -15.56
CA THR A 114 4.93 -2.26 -15.14
C THR A 114 4.21 -3.34 -15.93
N MET A 115 4.97 -4.21 -16.59
CA MET A 115 4.42 -5.30 -17.39
C MET A 115 4.34 -6.56 -16.53
N ASN A 116 3.14 -7.13 -16.44
CA ASN A 116 2.88 -8.38 -15.74
C ASN A 116 2.36 -9.41 -16.74
N LEU A 117 2.89 -10.63 -16.75
CA LEU A 117 2.35 -11.77 -17.48
C LEU A 117 1.87 -12.80 -16.49
N ARG A 118 0.57 -13.10 -16.50
CA ARG A 118 0.01 -14.22 -15.75
C ARG A 118 0.34 -15.52 -16.45
N LEU A 119 0.68 -16.49 -15.65
CA LEU A 119 0.99 -17.85 -16.05
C LEU A 119 0.13 -18.81 -15.22
N GLU A 120 -0.22 -19.94 -15.80
CA GLU A 120 -0.93 -21.02 -15.11
C GLU A 120 -0.06 -22.28 -15.16
N ALA A 121 0.16 -22.89 -14.01
CA ALA A 121 0.85 -24.16 -13.88
C ALA A 121 -0.10 -25.35 -14.10
N SER A 122 0.44 -26.55 -14.35
CA SER A 122 -0.36 -27.76 -14.60
C SER A 122 -1.18 -28.23 -13.39
N ASP A 123 -0.82 -27.80 -12.18
CA ASP A 123 -1.57 -28.03 -10.95
C ASP A 123 -2.69 -26.98 -10.70
N GLY A 124 -2.85 -26.02 -11.61
CA GLY A 124 -3.83 -24.94 -11.53
C GLY A 124 -3.38 -23.72 -10.74
N LYS A 125 -2.17 -23.72 -10.16
CA LYS A 125 -1.63 -22.52 -9.48
C LYS A 125 -1.29 -21.45 -10.49
N GLU A 126 -1.63 -20.21 -10.15
CA GLU A 126 -1.26 -19.05 -10.97
C GLU A 126 0.07 -18.44 -10.51
N TYR A 127 0.88 -18.06 -11.48
CA TYR A 127 2.12 -17.30 -11.29
C TYR A 127 2.06 -15.98 -12.06
N VAL A 128 2.95 -15.07 -11.72
CA VAL A 128 3.14 -13.81 -12.44
C VAL A 128 4.62 -13.58 -12.72
N LEU A 129 4.93 -13.23 -13.97
CA LEU A 129 6.21 -12.62 -14.34
C LEU A 129 6.03 -11.11 -14.34
N ARG A 130 6.83 -10.40 -13.54
CA ARG A 130 6.78 -8.95 -13.43
C ARG A 130 8.10 -8.32 -13.87
N SER A 131 8.01 -7.31 -14.72
CA SER A 131 9.20 -6.58 -15.19
C SER A 131 9.96 -5.94 -14.03
N VAL A 132 11.28 -6.14 -13.97
CA VAL A 132 12.14 -5.42 -13.02
C VAL A 132 12.37 -4.00 -13.51
N ASP A 133 12.73 -3.85 -14.78
CA ASP A 133 12.78 -2.55 -15.45
C ASP A 133 11.35 -2.05 -15.70
N LYS A 134 11.08 -0.82 -15.27
CA LYS A 134 9.78 -0.15 -15.41
C LYS A 134 9.91 0.95 -16.44
N ASP A 135 8.91 1.07 -17.30
CA ASP A 135 8.84 2.18 -18.24
C ASP A 135 7.66 3.10 -17.92
N PRO A 136 7.83 4.04 -16.98
CA PRO A 136 6.79 5.01 -16.67
C PRO A 136 6.49 5.98 -17.81
N ALA A 137 7.33 6.06 -18.85
CA ALA A 137 7.11 6.99 -19.96
C ALA A 137 5.90 6.63 -20.82
N THR A 138 5.55 5.34 -20.90
CA THR A 138 4.32 4.87 -21.57
C THR A 138 3.04 5.43 -20.94
N ALA A 139 3.09 5.89 -19.68
CA ALA A 139 1.98 6.54 -19.00
C ALA A 139 1.68 7.93 -19.55
N LEU A 140 2.65 8.57 -20.22
CA LEU A 140 2.50 9.88 -20.81
C LEU A 140 1.54 9.86 -22.00
N PRO A 141 0.91 11.01 -22.34
CA PRO A 141 0.17 11.14 -23.59
C PRO A 141 1.08 10.81 -24.78
N LYS A 142 0.56 10.13 -25.82
CA LYS A 142 1.33 9.65 -26.99
C LYS A 142 2.34 10.68 -27.55
N LYS A 143 1.94 11.95 -27.65
CA LYS A 143 2.82 13.04 -28.14
C LYS A 143 4.09 13.28 -27.31
N TRP A 144 4.09 12.89 -26.03
CA TRP A 144 5.22 13.04 -25.11
C TRP A 144 6.01 11.75 -24.93
N GLN A 145 5.47 10.60 -25.35
CA GLN A 145 6.13 9.30 -25.22
C GLN A 145 7.40 9.16 -26.07
N GLN A 146 7.73 10.12 -26.93
CA GLN A 146 8.97 10.13 -27.72
C GLN A 146 9.73 11.46 -27.50
N SER A 147 9.75 11.94 -26.26
CA SER A 147 10.33 13.24 -25.90
C SER A 147 11.50 13.11 -24.92
N TYR A 148 12.28 14.19 -24.78
CA TYR A 148 13.28 14.27 -23.72
C TYR A 148 12.67 14.13 -22.31
N ALA A 149 11.46 14.65 -22.10
CA ALA A 149 10.76 14.50 -20.83
C ALA A 149 10.46 13.02 -20.50
N ALA A 150 10.11 12.22 -21.51
CA ALA A 150 9.95 10.78 -21.34
C ALA A 150 11.27 10.10 -20.96
N ASN A 151 12.40 10.50 -21.54
CA ASN A 151 13.72 9.98 -21.16
C ASN A 151 14.03 10.27 -19.70
N ILE A 152 13.75 11.49 -19.20
CA ILE A 152 13.97 11.83 -17.79
C ILE A 152 13.02 11.06 -16.86
N ILE A 153 11.77 10.86 -17.26
CA ILE A 153 10.79 10.11 -16.48
C ILE A 153 11.18 8.63 -16.37
N ARG A 154 11.62 8.02 -17.48
CA ARG A 154 12.14 6.65 -17.45
C ARG A 154 13.44 6.58 -16.66
N ASP A 155 14.34 7.54 -16.84
CA ASP A 155 15.63 7.60 -16.13
C ASP A 155 15.46 7.68 -14.60
N ALA A 156 14.37 8.28 -14.12
CA ALA A 156 14.02 8.30 -12.69
C ALA A 156 13.78 6.90 -12.09
N THR A 157 13.45 5.88 -12.89
CA THR A 157 13.40 4.48 -12.44
C THR A 157 14.73 4.02 -11.84
N SER A 158 15.87 4.57 -12.29
CA SER A 158 17.19 4.23 -11.76
C SER A 158 17.37 4.60 -10.26
N ALA A 159 16.49 5.43 -9.70
CA ALA A 159 16.40 5.73 -8.27
C ALA A 159 15.81 4.58 -7.43
N THR A 160 15.15 3.61 -8.05
CA THR A 160 14.73 2.35 -7.41
C THR A 160 15.85 1.32 -7.46
N HIS A 161 15.86 0.40 -6.49
CA HIS A 161 16.87 -0.65 -6.42
C HIS A 161 16.35 -1.92 -7.13
N PRO A 162 16.99 -2.40 -8.21
CA PRO A 162 16.45 -3.45 -9.08
C PRO A 162 16.26 -4.81 -8.38
N TYR A 163 17.08 -5.10 -7.36
CA TYR A 163 17.06 -6.37 -6.63
C TYR A 163 16.41 -6.27 -5.24
N ALA A 164 15.71 -5.18 -4.93
CA ALA A 164 15.21 -4.97 -3.57
C ALA A 164 14.18 -6.02 -3.13
N ALA A 165 13.36 -6.52 -4.06
CA ALA A 165 12.34 -7.51 -3.75
C ALA A 165 12.92 -8.81 -3.16
N LEU A 166 14.15 -9.17 -3.52
CA LEU A 166 14.81 -10.41 -3.08
C LEU A 166 15.15 -10.41 -1.59
N VAL A 167 15.34 -9.24 -0.98
CA VAL A 167 15.76 -9.14 0.42
C VAL A 167 14.60 -9.10 1.40
N LEU A 168 13.37 -8.97 0.91
CA LEU A 168 12.20 -8.78 1.76
C LEU A 168 11.68 -10.08 2.40
N PRO A 169 11.65 -11.24 1.71
CA PRO A 169 11.06 -12.47 2.25
C PRO A 169 11.67 -12.94 3.58
N PRO A 170 13.00 -13.04 3.77
CA PRO A 170 13.53 -13.56 5.03
C PRO A 170 13.26 -12.62 6.21
N MET A 171 13.22 -11.29 5.97
CA MET A 171 12.80 -10.33 7.00
C MET A 171 11.32 -10.45 7.34
N ALA A 172 10.47 -10.63 6.33
CA ALA A 172 9.02 -10.79 6.50
C ALA A 172 8.70 -12.07 7.29
N GLU A 173 9.37 -13.17 6.95
CA GLU A 173 9.28 -14.45 7.66
C GLU A 173 9.74 -14.30 9.12
N ALA A 174 10.90 -13.66 9.35
CA ALA A 174 11.43 -13.47 10.70
C ALA A 174 10.48 -12.69 11.62
N ILE A 175 9.79 -11.68 11.08
CA ILE A 175 8.80 -10.91 11.85
C ILE A 175 7.40 -11.53 11.79
N GLY A 176 7.20 -12.71 11.20
CA GLY A 176 5.92 -13.42 11.19
C GLY A 176 4.81 -12.76 10.37
N ILE A 177 5.13 -12.16 9.20
CA ILE A 177 4.12 -11.70 8.23
C ILE A 177 4.17 -12.51 6.94
N HIS A 178 3.03 -12.62 6.26
CA HIS A 178 2.87 -13.28 4.97
C HIS A 178 3.69 -12.51 3.93
N HIS A 179 4.16 -13.22 2.92
CA HIS A 179 5.01 -12.66 1.88
C HIS A 179 5.00 -13.51 0.61
N THR A 180 5.23 -12.84 -0.52
CA THR A 180 5.67 -13.51 -1.74
C THR A 180 7.13 -13.95 -1.61
N LYS A 181 7.53 -14.92 -2.44
CA LYS A 181 8.93 -15.32 -2.60
C LYS A 181 9.33 -15.09 -4.08
N PRO A 182 9.76 -13.87 -4.43
CA PRO A 182 10.18 -13.57 -5.79
C PRO A 182 11.44 -14.34 -6.20
N GLU A 183 11.38 -14.97 -7.37
CA GLU A 183 12.51 -15.58 -8.04
C GLU A 183 12.92 -14.70 -9.23
N LEU A 184 14.20 -14.34 -9.34
CA LEU A 184 14.69 -13.53 -10.45
C LEU A 184 15.13 -14.42 -11.61
N VAL A 185 14.48 -14.26 -12.75
CA VAL A 185 14.65 -15.14 -13.92
C VAL A 185 14.85 -14.35 -15.20
N TYR A 186 15.54 -14.95 -16.17
CA TYR A 186 15.58 -14.48 -17.54
C TYR A 186 14.57 -15.25 -18.38
N ILE A 187 13.70 -14.55 -19.08
CA ILE A 187 12.70 -15.14 -19.98
C ILE A 187 13.36 -15.26 -21.37
N PRO A 188 13.65 -16.46 -21.89
CA PRO A 188 14.18 -16.59 -23.24
C PRO A 188 13.10 -16.26 -24.28
N HIS A 189 13.49 -16.05 -25.54
CA HIS A 189 12.55 -15.95 -26.68
C HIS A 189 11.94 -17.32 -26.99
N ASP A 190 11.11 -17.80 -26.07
CA ASP A 190 10.44 -19.10 -26.10
C ASP A 190 9.16 -19.04 -26.94
N PRO A 191 9.00 -19.88 -27.99
CA PRO A 191 7.78 -19.91 -28.80
C PRO A 191 6.49 -20.13 -27.99
N ARG A 192 6.58 -20.77 -26.80
CA ARG A 192 5.45 -20.98 -25.89
C ARG A 192 4.88 -19.69 -25.31
N LEU A 193 5.60 -18.57 -25.41
CA LEU A 193 5.07 -17.23 -25.09
C LEU A 193 3.97 -16.78 -26.05
N GLY A 194 3.89 -17.34 -27.27
CA GLY A 194 2.87 -16.98 -28.24
C GLY A 194 2.82 -15.47 -28.51
N GLU A 195 1.63 -14.87 -28.34
CA GLU A 195 1.42 -13.43 -28.53
C GLU A 195 2.23 -12.54 -27.57
N TYR A 196 2.73 -13.10 -26.47
CA TYR A 196 3.51 -12.37 -25.46
C TYR A 196 5.02 -12.32 -25.77
N LEU A 197 5.48 -13.03 -26.81
CA LEU A 197 6.90 -13.18 -27.15
C LEU A 197 7.61 -11.83 -27.33
N GLU A 198 7.03 -10.91 -28.10
CA GLU A 198 7.61 -9.60 -28.41
C GLU A 198 7.76 -8.67 -27.19
N ASN A 199 6.95 -8.93 -26.15
CA ASN A 199 6.85 -8.10 -24.96
C ASN A 199 7.68 -8.64 -23.79
N PHE A 200 7.87 -9.97 -23.72
CA PHE A 200 8.48 -10.63 -22.57
C PHE A 200 9.73 -11.46 -22.92
N GLY A 201 9.89 -11.92 -24.15
CA GLY A 201 11.08 -12.65 -24.58
C GLY A 201 12.32 -11.75 -24.50
N GLY A 202 13.36 -12.20 -23.80
CA GLY A 202 14.58 -11.45 -23.53
C GLY A 202 14.54 -10.58 -22.27
N MET A 203 13.46 -10.62 -21.49
CA MET A 203 13.29 -9.82 -20.27
C MET A 203 13.90 -10.51 -19.04
N VAL A 204 14.48 -9.72 -18.13
CA VAL A 204 14.68 -10.15 -16.74
C VAL A 204 13.45 -9.77 -15.92
N ALA A 205 12.84 -10.76 -15.28
CA ALA A 205 11.58 -10.60 -14.55
C ALA A 205 11.62 -11.28 -13.18
N LEU A 206 10.73 -10.84 -12.29
CA LEU A 206 10.43 -11.53 -11.05
C LEU A 206 9.30 -12.52 -11.32
N LEU A 207 9.56 -13.80 -11.09
CA LEU A 207 8.56 -14.86 -11.05
C LEU A 207 8.05 -15.00 -9.62
N GLU A 208 6.75 -14.78 -9.43
CA GLU A 208 6.08 -14.86 -8.13
C GLU A 208 4.82 -15.72 -8.25
N ILE A 209 4.51 -16.52 -7.23
CA ILE A 209 3.16 -17.09 -7.12
C ILE A 209 2.15 -15.95 -6.99
N ARG A 210 1.02 -16.04 -7.69
CA ARG A 210 -0.05 -15.05 -7.61
C ARG A 210 -0.88 -15.35 -6.35
N PRO A 211 -0.96 -14.44 -5.36
CA PRO A 211 -1.77 -14.65 -4.16
C PRO A 211 -3.27 -14.55 -4.49
N ASN A 212 -3.88 -15.64 -4.95
CA ASN A 212 -5.29 -15.76 -5.27
C ASN A 212 -5.80 -17.18 -4.99
N ASP A 213 -7.09 -17.30 -4.72
CA ASP A 213 -7.80 -18.58 -4.58
C ASP A 213 -7.17 -19.49 -3.51
N ASN A 214 -6.96 -20.78 -3.81
CA ASN A 214 -6.48 -21.75 -2.83
C ASN A 214 -4.95 -21.81 -2.81
N LEU A 215 -4.37 -21.40 -1.67
CA LEU A 215 -2.94 -21.51 -1.37
C LEU A 215 -2.72 -22.21 -0.02
N SER A 216 -3.48 -23.29 0.22
CA SER A 216 -3.43 -24.08 1.46
C SER A 216 -2.09 -24.80 1.69
N ASP A 217 -1.30 -25.00 0.64
CA ASP A 217 0.03 -25.62 0.69
C ASP A 217 1.18 -24.60 0.57
N GLU A 218 0.88 -23.30 0.71
CA GLU A 218 1.87 -22.22 0.67
C GLU A 218 1.98 -21.51 2.04
N PRO A 219 2.92 -21.93 2.91
CA PRO A 219 3.08 -21.36 4.24
C PRO A 219 3.33 -19.85 4.25
N GLY A 220 4.09 -19.33 3.29
CA GLY A 220 4.35 -17.89 3.15
C GLY A 220 3.09 -17.05 2.85
N MET A 221 1.99 -17.70 2.46
CA MET A 221 0.69 -17.07 2.19
C MET A 221 -0.37 -17.44 3.25
N GLY A 222 0.05 -18.04 4.36
CA GLY A 222 -0.81 -18.38 5.48
C GLY A 222 -1.54 -19.70 5.38
N ASN A 223 -1.20 -20.58 4.43
CA ASN A 223 -1.90 -21.86 4.22
C ASN A 223 -3.43 -21.68 4.09
N SER A 224 -3.86 -20.60 3.44
CA SER A 224 -5.28 -20.29 3.32
C SER A 224 -5.87 -20.89 2.05
N GLU A 225 -7.00 -21.59 2.20
CA GLU A 225 -7.81 -22.08 1.08
C GLU A 225 -8.46 -20.95 0.28
N ASN A 226 -8.46 -19.71 0.79
CA ASN A 226 -9.18 -18.58 0.22
C ASN A 226 -8.38 -17.28 0.36
N ILE A 227 -7.56 -16.96 -0.64
CA ILE A 227 -6.91 -15.66 -0.76
C ILE A 227 -7.78 -14.70 -1.57
N LYS A 228 -8.19 -13.59 -0.95
CA LYS A 228 -9.09 -12.59 -1.53
C LYS A 228 -8.40 -11.29 -1.93
N SER A 229 -8.98 -10.60 -2.91
CA SER A 229 -8.63 -9.21 -3.20
C SER A 229 -9.09 -8.28 -2.08
N THR A 230 -8.49 -7.08 -1.98
CA THR A 230 -8.95 -6.06 -1.03
C THR A 230 -10.41 -5.67 -1.27
N ARG A 231 -10.85 -5.59 -2.54
CA ARG A 231 -12.26 -5.33 -2.87
C ARG A 231 -13.19 -6.41 -2.29
N ALA A 232 -12.85 -7.69 -2.45
CA ALA A 232 -13.66 -8.78 -1.92
C ALA A 232 -13.66 -8.80 -0.38
N MET A 233 -12.51 -8.58 0.25
CA MET A 233 -12.41 -8.47 1.70
C MET A 233 -13.26 -7.30 2.25
N LEU A 234 -13.15 -6.10 1.65
CA LEU A 234 -13.93 -4.94 2.09
C LEU A 234 -15.43 -5.14 1.84
N LYS A 235 -15.81 -5.87 0.78
CA LYS A 235 -17.21 -6.28 0.58
C LYS A 235 -17.70 -7.17 1.72
N ASP A 236 -16.93 -8.19 2.11
CA ASP A 236 -17.27 -9.01 3.28
C ASP A 236 -17.30 -8.22 4.60
N ARG A 237 -16.56 -7.11 4.71
CA ARG A 237 -16.51 -6.24 5.90
C ARG A 237 -17.62 -5.20 5.99
N PHE A 238 -18.06 -4.65 4.87
CA PHE A 238 -19.02 -3.54 4.86
C PHE A 238 -20.43 -3.97 4.45
N PHE A 239 -20.62 -5.05 3.70
CA PHE A 239 -21.97 -5.53 3.35
C PHE A 239 -22.53 -6.51 4.38
N ASP A 240 -21.67 -6.98 5.28
CA ASP A 240 -21.99 -7.90 6.37
C ASP A 240 -21.14 -7.55 7.59
N ASN A 241 -21.53 -8.05 8.75
CA ASN A 241 -20.82 -7.91 10.01
C ASN A 241 -20.20 -9.22 10.51
N ASP A 242 -20.23 -10.30 9.71
CA ASP A 242 -19.60 -11.62 9.96
C ASP A 242 -18.15 -11.77 9.47
N SER A 243 -17.39 -10.68 9.51
CA SER A 243 -15.95 -10.71 9.24
C SER A 243 -15.15 -9.90 10.25
N HIS A 244 -13.91 -10.33 10.45
CA HIS A 244 -12.93 -9.70 11.33
C HIS A 244 -11.60 -9.53 10.59
N LEU A 245 -11.00 -8.35 10.72
CA LEU A 245 -9.69 -8.06 10.16
C LEU A 245 -8.67 -8.06 11.30
N ASP A 246 -7.63 -8.91 11.20
CA ASP A 246 -6.58 -9.00 12.22
C ASP A 246 -5.72 -7.73 12.19
N ALA A 247 -6.11 -6.75 13.02
CA ALA A 247 -5.52 -5.43 13.02
C ALA A 247 -4.07 -5.44 13.53
N ARG A 248 -3.73 -6.30 14.50
CA ARG A 248 -2.35 -6.42 15.01
C ARG A 248 -1.44 -7.01 13.95
N TYR A 249 -1.91 -8.01 13.21
CA TYR A 249 -1.19 -8.57 12.07
C TYR A 249 -0.99 -7.54 10.95
N TYR A 250 -2.05 -6.80 10.60
CA TYR A 250 -1.94 -5.72 9.60
C TYR A 250 -0.94 -4.64 10.06
N LEU A 251 -0.99 -4.23 11.33
CA LEU A 251 -0.03 -3.27 11.89
C LEU A 251 1.42 -3.73 11.74
N ARG A 252 1.70 -5.00 12.05
CA ARG A 252 3.02 -5.60 11.89
C ARG A 252 3.54 -5.47 10.45
N ALA A 253 2.70 -5.77 9.46
CA ALA A 253 3.04 -5.59 8.05
C ALA A 253 3.28 -4.11 7.69
N ARG A 254 2.48 -3.19 8.23
CA ARG A 254 2.64 -1.74 8.00
C ARG A 254 3.90 -1.17 8.64
N LEU A 255 4.27 -1.65 9.83
CA LEU A 255 5.54 -1.27 10.47
C LEU A 255 6.74 -1.72 9.63
N PHE A 256 6.67 -2.92 9.05
CA PHE A 256 7.70 -3.38 8.12
C PHE A 256 7.80 -2.49 6.87
N ASP A 257 6.66 -2.15 6.24
CA ASP A 257 6.63 -1.22 5.11
C ASP A 257 7.25 0.15 5.48
N MET A 258 6.97 0.65 6.69
CA MET A 258 7.59 1.88 7.21
C MET A 258 9.10 1.73 7.39
N LEU A 259 9.58 0.59 7.90
CA LEU A 259 11.01 0.32 8.10
C LEU A 259 11.77 0.29 6.78
N ILE A 260 11.25 -0.39 5.75
CA ILE A 260 11.89 -0.47 4.41
C ILE A 260 11.65 0.76 3.55
N GLY A 261 10.77 1.66 4.00
CA GLY A 261 10.45 2.92 3.34
C GLY A 261 9.59 2.74 2.08
N ASP A 262 8.68 1.77 2.09
CA ASP A 262 7.72 1.56 1.00
C ASP A 262 6.67 2.69 1.02
N TRP A 263 6.70 3.54 0.00
CA TRP A 263 5.81 4.70 -0.10
C TRP A 263 4.51 4.40 -0.89
N SER A 264 4.38 3.21 -1.49
CA SER A 264 3.24 2.85 -2.33
C SER A 264 2.52 1.62 -1.78
N ARG A 265 1.63 1.83 -0.81
CA ARG A 265 0.88 0.76 -0.12
C ARG A 265 -0.63 0.94 -0.28
N HIS A 266 -1.07 1.16 -1.52
CA HIS A 266 -2.50 1.24 -1.84
C HIS A 266 -3.16 -0.14 -1.84
N GLU A 267 -4.48 -0.20 -2.00
CA GLU A 267 -5.30 -1.39 -1.77
C GLU A 267 -4.96 -2.56 -2.71
N GLY A 268 -4.45 -2.26 -3.90
CA GLY A 268 -3.96 -3.25 -4.87
C GLY A 268 -2.69 -3.99 -4.44
N ASN A 269 -1.92 -3.44 -3.48
CA ASN A 269 -0.70 -4.05 -2.95
C ASN A 269 -0.95 -5.07 -1.83
N TRP A 270 -2.22 -5.40 -1.60
CA TRP A 270 -2.66 -6.35 -0.58
C TRP A 270 -3.54 -7.42 -1.19
N ARG A 271 -3.37 -8.62 -0.67
CA ARG A 271 -4.34 -9.71 -0.69
C ARG A 271 -4.65 -10.10 0.74
N TRP A 272 -5.63 -10.96 0.93
CA TRP A 272 -6.14 -11.27 2.25
C TRP A 272 -6.38 -12.77 2.38
N ALA A 273 -5.57 -13.41 3.22
CA ALA A 273 -5.78 -14.79 3.61
C ALA A 273 -7.02 -14.87 4.50
N GLN A 274 -8.03 -15.61 4.06
CA GLN A 274 -9.27 -15.81 4.79
C GLN A 274 -9.24 -17.14 5.53
N TYR A 275 -9.64 -17.10 6.80
CA TYR A 275 -9.88 -18.27 7.64
C TYR A 275 -11.32 -18.24 8.14
N LYS A 276 -11.88 -19.41 8.46
CA LYS A 276 -13.16 -19.51 9.18
C LYS A 276 -12.86 -19.88 10.63
N GLN A 277 -13.26 -19.03 11.57
CA GLN A 277 -13.11 -19.26 13.01
C GLN A 277 -14.44 -18.93 13.69
N ASP A 278 -15.03 -19.89 14.39
CA ASP A 278 -16.29 -19.72 15.12
C ASP A 278 -17.43 -19.09 14.30
N GLY A 279 -17.54 -19.48 13.02
CA GLY A 279 -18.54 -18.95 12.08
C GLY A 279 -18.21 -17.56 11.51
N VAL A 280 -17.07 -16.97 11.86
CA VAL A 280 -16.60 -15.65 11.40
C VAL A 280 -15.49 -15.80 10.35
N LYS A 281 -15.52 -14.95 9.32
CA LYS A 281 -14.40 -14.84 8.37
C LYS A 281 -13.30 -13.98 9.00
N VAL A 282 -12.16 -14.57 9.34
CA VAL A 282 -10.98 -13.85 9.84
C VAL A 282 -10.00 -13.61 8.69
N TYR A 283 -9.54 -12.37 8.55
CA TYR A 283 -8.64 -11.96 7.49
C TYR A 283 -7.27 -11.54 8.01
N GLN A 284 -6.22 -12.10 7.42
CA GLN A 284 -4.84 -11.64 7.59
C GLN A 284 -4.28 -11.09 6.28
N ALA A 285 -3.52 -10.00 6.39
CA ALA A 285 -2.98 -9.30 5.24
C ALA A 285 -1.86 -10.11 4.57
N VAL A 286 -1.92 -10.22 3.25
CA VAL A 286 -0.89 -10.81 2.38
C VAL A 286 -0.33 -9.68 1.52
N PRO A 287 0.76 -9.04 1.94
CA PRO A 287 1.40 -7.97 1.17
C PRO A 287 2.01 -8.50 -0.12
N ARG A 288 1.85 -7.74 -1.21
CA ARG A 288 2.53 -7.98 -2.50
C ARG A 288 3.06 -6.68 -3.10
N ASP A 289 3.75 -6.79 -4.23
CA ASP A 289 4.22 -5.65 -5.04
C ASP A 289 5.07 -4.63 -4.25
N ARG A 290 6.00 -5.10 -3.39
CA ARG A 290 6.92 -4.25 -2.60
C ARG A 290 8.14 -3.78 -3.40
N ASP A 291 7.89 -3.02 -4.46
CA ASP A 291 8.94 -2.58 -5.40
C ASP A 291 9.32 -1.09 -5.27
N ASN A 292 8.73 -0.39 -4.30
CA ASN A 292 8.95 1.04 -4.06
C ASN A 292 9.73 1.32 -2.77
N VAL A 293 10.70 0.45 -2.47
CA VAL A 293 11.54 0.48 -1.26
C VAL A 293 12.94 1.02 -1.55
N PHE A 294 13.64 1.45 -0.50
CA PHE A 294 15.02 1.94 -0.57
C PHE A 294 15.28 3.08 -1.58
N TYR A 295 14.25 3.84 -1.94
CA TYR A 295 14.31 4.82 -3.02
C TYR A 295 15.43 5.86 -2.83
N LYS A 296 16.16 6.23 -3.89
CA LYS A 296 17.32 7.12 -3.81
C LYS A 296 17.22 8.26 -4.82
N LEU A 297 16.67 9.40 -4.38
CA LEU A 297 16.49 10.60 -5.21
C LEU A 297 17.44 11.76 -4.86
N ASN A 298 17.87 11.88 -3.61
CA ASN A 298 18.53 13.07 -3.08
C ASN A 298 20.04 13.01 -3.23
N ASP A 299 20.51 12.73 -4.44
CA ASP A 299 21.94 12.66 -4.76
C ASP A 299 22.31 13.44 -6.03
N ALA A 300 21.45 14.38 -6.45
CA ALA A 300 21.73 15.33 -7.53
C ALA A 300 20.88 16.61 -7.45
N ILE A 301 21.27 17.61 -8.26
CA ILE A 301 20.71 18.97 -8.23
C ILE A 301 19.23 18.99 -8.62
N ILE A 302 18.85 18.39 -9.75
CA ILE A 302 17.48 18.49 -10.27
C ILE A 302 16.48 17.78 -9.34
N PRO A 303 16.70 16.52 -8.93
CA PRO A 303 15.84 15.88 -7.93
C PRO A 303 15.76 16.67 -6.62
N TRP A 304 16.89 17.24 -6.15
CA TRP A 304 16.91 18.08 -4.93
C TRP A 304 16.00 19.31 -5.06
N ILE A 305 16.08 20.03 -6.19
CA ILE A 305 15.17 21.17 -6.48
C ILE A 305 13.73 20.69 -6.54
N PHE A 306 13.46 19.57 -7.23
CA PHE A 306 12.11 19.02 -7.35
C PHE A 306 11.51 18.72 -5.97
N MET A 307 12.26 18.09 -5.07
CA MET A 307 11.79 17.80 -3.71
C MET A 307 11.48 19.08 -2.90
N ARG A 308 12.14 20.21 -3.18
CA ARG A 308 11.85 21.51 -2.52
C ARG A 308 10.51 22.11 -2.92
N THR A 309 9.95 21.70 -4.06
CA THR A 309 8.61 22.16 -4.50
C THR A 309 7.49 21.61 -3.62
N GLY A 310 7.73 20.52 -2.90
CA GLY A 310 6.70 19.80 -2.14
C GLY A 310 5.68 19.08 -3.01
N LEU A 311 5.90 18.98 -4.33
CA LEU A 311 5.14 18.09 -5.20
C LEU A 311 5.49 16.64 -4.88
N LYS A 312 4.49 15.74 -4.89
CA LYS A 312 4.66 14.29 -4.63
C LYS A 312 5.50 13.99 -3.38
N LYS A 313 5.14 14.57 -2.22
CA LYS A 313 5.87 14.45 -0.94
C LYS A 313 6.17 13.03 -0.46
N HIS A 314 5.50 12.01 -0.99
CA HIS A 314 5.76 10.60 -0.71
C HIS A 314 7.03 10.08 -1.42
N PHE A 315 7.46 10.69 -2.53
CA PHE A 315 8.72 10.35 -3.21
C PHE A 315 9.90 10.93 -2.43
N ARG A 316 10.51 10.09 -1.60
CA ARG A 316 11.59 10.51 -0.70
C ARG A 316 12.76 9.55 -0.75
N THR A 317 13.93 10.10 -0.46
CA THR A 317 15.13 9.28 -0.32
C THR A 317 15.09 8.50 0.98
N TYR A 318 15.37 7.22 0.88
CA TYR A 318 15.54 6.31 1.99
C TYR A 318 16.74 6.75 2.85
N SER A 319 16.44 7.11 4.09
CA SER A 319 17.39 7.60 5.07
C SER A 319 17.32 6.80 6.36
N ASP A 320 18.35 6.96 7.19
CA ASP A 320 18.48 6.37 8.53
C ASP A 320 17.44 6.92 9.53
N ASN A 321 16.77 8.02 9.18
CA ASN A 321 15.75 8.64 10.01
C ASN A 321 14.34 8.25 9.56
N LEU A 322 13.63 7.52 10.40
CA LEU A 322 12.22 7.18 10.22
C LEU A 322 11.34 8.40 10.58
N SER A 323 11.35 9.42 9.73
CA SER A 323 10.58 10.65 9.92
C SER A 323 9.53 10.81 8.81
N ASN A 324 8.54 11.68 9.03
CA ASN A 324 7.50 12.03 8.05
C ASN A 324 6.67 10.83 7.57
N LEU A 325 6.36 9.94 8.50
CA LEU A 325 5.51 8.76 8.26
C LEU A 325 4.13 9.11 7.68
N ASP A 326 3.61 10.31 7.95
CA ASP A 326 2.37 10.80 7.35
C ASP A 326 2.44 10.85 5.81
N ASP A 327 3.50 11.46 5.26
CA ASP A 327 3.71 11.52 3.82
C ASP A 327 4.00 10.12 3.23
N LEU A 328 4.77 9.29 3.97
CA LEU A 328 5.09 7.92 3.54
C LEU A 328 3.84 7.05 3.43
N ASN A 329 2.97 7.11 4.44
CA ASN A 329 1.78 6.25 4.56
C ASN A 329 0.56 6.83 3.85
N ARG A 330 0.71 7.92 3.09
CA ARG A 330 -0.41 8.60 2.44
C ARG A 330 -1.22 7.68 1.51
N SER A 331 -0.56 6.77 0.81
CA SER A 331 -1.21 5.82 -0.12
C SER A 331 -1.99 4.72 0.59
N GLY A 332 -1.57 4.29 1.78
CA GLY A 332 -2.25 3.27 2.59
C GLY A 332 -3.22 3.83 3.63
N ARG A 333 -3.39 5.16 3.68
CA ARG A 333 -4.07 5.86 4.77
C ARG A 333 -5.50 5.39 5.00
N ASN A 334 -6.26 5.11 3.95
CA ASN A 334 -7.67 4.69 4.08
C ASN A 334 -7.80 3.33 4.78
N LEU A 335 -6.98 2.34 4.39
CA LEU A 335 -6.93 1.05 5.07
C LEU A 335 -6.40 1.20 6.50
N ASP A 336 -5.36 2.01 6.70
CA ASP A 336 -4.80 2.27 8.03
C ASP A 336 -5.86 2.86 8.98
N GLU A 337 -6.65 3.84 8.53
CA GLU A 337 -7.75 4.43 9.32
C GLU A 337 -8.86 3.43 9.62
N THR A 338 -9.15 2.51 8.69
CA THR A 338 -10.22 1.52 8.85
C THR A 338 -9.83 0.40 9.81
N ILE A 339 -8.63 -0.16 9.64
CA ILE A 339 -8.23 -1.41 10.28
C ILE A 339 -7.59 -1.13 11.65
N LEU A 340 -6.79 -0.06 11.76
CA LEU A 340 -6.02 0.22 12.96
C LEU A 340 -6.80 1.04 14.01
N ALA A 341 -8.04 1.44 13.71
CA ALA A 341 -8.91 2.16 14.63
C ALA A 341 -9.29 1.38 15.90
N GLY A 342 -9.11 0.06 15.92
CA GLY A 342 -9.29 -0.75 17.14
C GLY A 342 -8.10 -0.73 18.09
N LEU A 343 -6.90 -0.37 17.62
CA LEU A 343 -5.66 -0.57 18.38
C LEU A 343 -5.32 0.63 19.25
N THR A 344 -4.99 0.37 20.51
CA THR A 344 -4.45 1.36 21.45
C THR A 344 -2.99 1.70 21.12
N TYR A 345 -2.45 2.77 21.71
CA TYR A 345 -1.02 3.06 21.56
C TYR A 345 -0.14 1.96 22.15
N GLN A 346 -0.64 1.26 23.18
CA GLN A 346 0.08 0.16 23.80
C GLN A 346 0.19 -1.03 22.83
N ASP A 347 -0.89 -1.37 22.11
CA ASP A 347 -0.83 -2.37 21.03
C ASP A 347 0.23 -2.01 19.99
N TRP A 348 0.32 -0.73 19.63
CA TRP A 348 1.34 -0.26 18.69
C TRP A 348 2.77 -0.42 19.20
N VAL A 349 2.99 -0.15 20.48
CA VAL A 349 4.30 -0.34 21.12
C VAL A 349 4.66 -1.81 21.14
N GLU A 350 3.77 -2.69 21.59
CA GLU A 350 4.01 -4.13 21.66
C GLU A 350 4.35 -4.74 20.30
N VAL A 351 3.57 -4.41 19.27
CA VAL A 351 3.83 -4.91 17.91
C VAL A 351 5.16 -4.35 17.38
N ALA A 352 5.47 -3.08 17.64
CA ALA A 352 6.73 -2.48 17.20
C ALA A 352 7.96 -3.04 17.93
N ASP A 353 7.83 -3.35 19.21
CA ASP A 353 8.89 -3.95 20.01
C ASP A 353 9.16 -5.39 19.51
N SER A 354 8.11 -6.17 19.26
CA SER A 354 8.23 -7.52 18.65
C SER A 354 8.86 -7.47 17.25
N VAL A 355 8.41 -6.57 16.37
CA VAL A 355 9.05 -6.38 15.05
C VAL A 355 10.52 -5.98 15.19
N SER A 356 10.85 -5.13 16.16
CA SER A 356 12.22 -4.66 16.36
C SER A 356 13.14 -5.73 16.95
N SER A 357 12.62 -6.62 17.79
CA SER A 357 13.40 -7.71 18.39
C SER A 357 13.60 -8.87 17.41
N GLU A 358 12.60 -9.18 16.59
CA GLU A 358 12.64 -10.27 15.59
C GLU A 358 13.48 -9.89 14.37
N LEU A 359 13.51 -8.61 13.99
CA LEU A 359 14.34 -8.12 12.88
C LEU A 359 15.80 -7.89 13.33
N THR A 360 16.50 -8.95 13.73
CA THR A 360 17.88 -8.86 14.24
C THR A 360 18.88 -8.39 13.19
N ASP A 361 20.10 -8.06 13.62
CA ASP A 361 21.18 -7.69 12.71
C ASP A 361 21.52 -8.83 11.75
N GLU A 362 21.52 -10.06 12.24
CA GLU A 362 21.76 -11.28 11.48
C GLU A 362 20.66 -11.52 10.45
N VAL A 363 19.38 -11.34 10.83
CA VAL A 363 18.25 -11.44 9.89
C VAL A 363 18.41 -10.44 8.76
N ILE A 364 18.73 -9.18 9.08
CA ILE A 364 18.97 -8.14 8.08
C ILE A 364 20.14 -8.54 7.16
N GLU A 365 21.25 -9.00 7.71
CA GLU A 365 22.42 -9.39 6.92
C GLU A 365 22.13 -10.57 5.99
N GLN A 366 21.51 -11.63 6.49
CA GLN A 366 21.14 -12.80 5.68
C GLN A 366 20.11 -12.47 4.61
N SER A 367 19.22 -11.52 4.89
CA SER A 367 18.25 -11.02 3.92
C SER A 367 18.93 -10.34 2.74
N PHE A 368 19.96 -9.52 2.99
CA PHE A 368 20.69 -8.87 1.89
C PHE A 368 21.57 -9.85 1.10
N ARG A 369 21.98 -10.98 1.69
CA ARG A 369 22.69 -12.06 0.97
C ARG A 369 21.85 -12.78 -0.08
N GLN A 370 20.54 -12.52 -0.14
CA GLN A 370 19.70 -12.99 -1.25
C GLN A 370 19.97 -12.24 -2.56
N MET A 371 20.65 -11.09 -2.52
CA MET A 371 21.12 -10.41 -3.73
C MET A 371 22.32 -11.15 -4.36
N PRO A 372 22.52 -11.03 -5.69
CA PRO A 372 23.76 -11.45 -6.32
C PRO A 372 24.99 -10.81 -5.65
N ASP A 373 26.08 -11.56 -5.50
CA ASP A 373 27.26 -11.14 -4.72
C ASP A 373 27.87 -9.81 -5.18
N ASN A 374 27.91 -9.59 -6.50
CA ASN A 374 28.40 -8.35 -7.08
C ASN A 374 27.49 -7.16 -6.73
N ILE A 375 26.17 -7.34 -6.76
CA ILE A 375 25.19 -6.33 -6.35
C ILE A 375 25.26 -6.09 -4.84
N TYR A 376 25.34 -7.15 -4.03
CA TYR A 376 25.49 -7.06 -2.58
C TYR A 376 26.68 -6.14 -2.21
N LYS A 377 27.86 -6.40 -2.81
CA LYS A 377 29.07 -5.60 -2.59
C LYS A 377 28.89 -4.12 -2.97
N LEU A 378 28.07 -3.84 -3.98
CA LEU A 378 27.83 -2.48 -4.47
C LEU A 378 26.86 -1.67 -3.59
N THR A 379 25.82 -2.29 -3.04
CA THR A 379 24.68 -1.54 -2.49
C THR A 379 24.23 -1.92 -1.09
N ALA A 380 24.58 -3.12 -0.57
CA ALA A 380 23.96 -3.64 0.64
C ALA A 380 24.33 -2.85 1.90
N THR A 381 25.63 -2.61 2.15
CA THR A 381 26.12 -2.03 3.42
C THR A 381 25.43 -0.71 3.80
N PRO A 382 25.32 0.30 2.91
CA PRO A 382 24.63 1.54 3.25
C PRO A 382 23.13 1.36 3.54
N ILE A 383 22.46 0.42 2.85
CA ILE A 383 21.03 0.18 3.05
C ILE A 383 20.78 -0.56 4.37
N MET A 384 21.57 -1.59 4.67
CA MET A 384 21.52 -2.32 5.94
C MET A 384 21.75 -1.39 7.13
N SER A 385 22.76 -0.52 7.07
CA SER A 385 23.04 0.46 8.13
C SER A 385 21.83 1.38 8.39
N LYS A 386 21.19 1.88 7.33
CA LYS A 386 19.97 2.70 7.44
C LYS A 386 18.81 1.91 8.03
N LEU A 387 18.59 0.66 7.60
CA LEU A 387 17.52 -0.19 8.10
C LEU A 387 17.69 -0.48 9.59
N LYS A 388 18.89 -0.89 10.03
CA LYS A 388 19.25 -1.08 11.45
C LYS A 388 18.99 0.20 12.25
N SER A 389 19.38 1.37 11.72
CA SER A 389 19.11 2.66 12.35
C SER A 389 17.61 2.97 12.50
N ARG A 390 16.81 2.69 11.46
CA ARG A 390 15.35 2.89 11.48
C ARG A 390 14.67 1.97 12.48
N ARG A 391 15.04 0.68 12.51
CA ARG A 391 14.58 -0.31 13.50
C ARG A 391 14.81 0.19 14.91
N ASN A 392 16.03 0.61 15.23
CA ASN A 392 16.40 1.11 16.56
C ASN A 392 15.66 2.42 16.94
N LYS A 393 15.08 3.15 15.98
CA LYS A 393 14.32 4.38 16.20
C LYS A 393 12.80 4.17 16.13
N LEU A 394 12.32 2.95 15.82
CA LEU A 394 10.92 2.68 15.47
C LEU A 394 9.94 3.18 16.52
N GLY A 395 10.14 2.82 17.80
CA GLY A 395 9.26 3.20 18.91
C GLY A 395 9.02 4.72 19.04
N LYS A 396 10.05 5.55 18.81
CA LYS A 396 9.90 7.02 18.85
C LYS A 396 9.13 7.55 17.64
N SER A 397 9.34 6.96 16.47
CA SER A 397 8.75 7.40 15.22
C SER A 397 7.26 7.06 15.11
N ILE A 398 6.84 5.88 15.60
CA ILE A 398 5.45 5.43 15.51
C ILE A 398 4.50 6.29 16.33
N ARG A 399 4.91 6.89 17.47
CA ARG A 399 4.03 7.75 18.28
C ARG A 399 3.50 8.93 17.48
N LYS A 400 4.35 9.53 16.64
CA LYS A 400 3.95 10.65 15.80
C LYS A 400 2.91 10.21 14.78
N TYR A 401 3.12 9.07 14.13
CA TYR A 401 2.17 8.56 13.14
C TYR A 401 0.84 8.12 13.77
N TYR A 402 0.89 7.38 14.88
CA TYR A 402 -0.29 7.01 15.67
C TYR A 402 -1.13 8.24 16.04
N LYS A 403 -0.49 9.33 16.51
CA LYS A 403 -1.19 10.57 16.84
C LYS A 403 -1.89 11.21 15.64
N GLU A 404 -1.27 11.22 14.47
CA GLU A 404 -1.93 11.73 13.26
C GLU A 404 -3.03 10.80 12.75
N LEU A 405 -2.86 9.48 12.89
CA LEU A 405 -3.88 8.47 12.56
C LEU A 405 -5.10 8.55 13.47
N MET A 406 -4.89 8.65 14.78
CA MET A 406 -5.95 8.60 15.79
C MET A 406 -6.54 9.96 16.14
N ARG A 407 -6.06 11.05 15.52
CA ARG A 407 -6.56 12.41 15.77
C ARG A 407 -8.05 12.52 15.49
N GLU A 408 -8.49 11.89 14.41
CA GLU A 408 -9.88 11.75 13.98
C GLU A 408 -10.12 10.26 13.80
N ALA A 409 -10.57 9.61 14.88
CA ALA A 409 -10.76 8.16 14.88
C ALA A 409 -12.06 7.81 14.16
N ILE A 410 -12.00 6.86 13.22
CA ILE A 410 -13.13 6.39 12.44
C ILE A 410 -13.52 5.00 12.93
N VAL A 411 -14.78 4.81 13.33
CA VAL A 411 -15.36 3.51 13.65
C VAL A 411 -16.55 3.32 12.72
N THR A 412 -16.55 2.25 11.93
CA THR A 412 -17.54 2.01 10.88
C THR A 412 -18.23 0.66 11.11
N GLY A 413 -19.55 0.65 11.00
CA GLY A 413 -20.42 -0.52 10.96
C GLY A 413 -20.38 -1.20 9.59
N SER A 414 -21.55 -1.61 9.12
CA SER A 414 -21.80 -2.34 7.89
C SER A 414 -23.23 -2.04 7.38
N ASP A 415 -23.64 -2.61 6.25
CA ASP A 415 -25.03 -2.58 5.78
C ASP A 415 -25.94 -3.56 6.57
N LYS A 416 -25.56 -3.91 7.80
CA LYS A 416 -26.30 -4.73 8.76
C LYS A 416 -26.48 -3.93 10.05
N HIS A 417 -27.30 -4.47 10.94
CA HIS A 417 -27.68 -3.80 12.18
C HIS A 417 -26.58 -3.89 13.23
N GLU A 418 -26.16 -2.72 13.71
CA GLU A 418 -25.23 -2.55 14.80
C GLU A 418 -25.78 -1.65 15.92
N ARG A 419 -25.45 -2.02 17.16
CA ARG A 419 -25.59 -1.13 18.32
C ARG A 419 -24.24 -0.54 18.66
N PHE A 420 -24.13 0.78 18.59
CA PHE A 420 -22.98 1.56 19.05
C PHE A 420 -23.26 2.12 20.44
N GLU A 421 -22.47 1.70 21.42
CA GLU A 421 -22.49 2.26 22.77
C GLU A 421 -21.30 3.18 23.00
N VAL A 422 -21.57 4.43 23.36
CA VAL A 422 -20.57 5.46 23.63
C VAL A 422 -20.71 5.94 25.06
N GLU A 423 -19.70 5.66 25.88
CA GLU A 423 -19.67 6.07 27.28
C GLU A 423 -18.59 7.13 27.52
N VAL A 424 -19.02 8.32 27.95
CA VAL A 424 -18.11 9.37 28.42
C VAL A 424 -17.70 9.06 29.86
N LEU A 425 -16.63 8.28 29.99
CA LEU A 425 -16.04 7.88 31.28
C LEU A 425 -15.49 9.08 32.05
N SER A 426 -14.81 10.00 31.35
CA SER A 426 -14.24 11.20 31.96
C SER A 426 -14.10 12.34 30.94
N ALA A 427 -13.57 13.49 31.36
CA ALA A 427 -13.27 14.58 30.43
C ALA A 427 -12.21 14.19 29.38
N ASN A 428 -11.38 13.18 29.65
CA ASN A 428 -10.29 12.75 28.76
C ASN A 428 -10.55 11.40 28.10
N GLU A 429 -11.58 10.65 28.53
CA GLU A 429 -11.76 9.26 28.14
C GLU A 429 -13.18 9.01 27.66
N VAL A 430 -13.28 8.35 26.50
CA VAL A 430 -14.54 7.91 25.91
C VAL A 430 -14.39 6.46 25.49
N ARG A 431 -15.23 5.57 26.02
CA ARG A 431 -15.33 4.19 25.54
C ARG A 431 -16.32 4.13 24.39
N VAL A 432 -15.96 3.40 23.34
CA VAL A 432 -16.85 3.08 22.22
C VAL A 432 -16.88 1.57 22.10
N GLN A 433 -18.08 1.02 22.08
CA GLN A 433 -18.34 -0.39 21.84
C GLN A 433 -19.30 -0.49 20.65
N ALA A 434 -19.15 -1.53 19.84
CA ALA A 434 -20.10 -1.85 18.78
C ALA A 434 -20.46 -3.32 18.84
N TYR A 435 -21.75 -3.64 18.67
CA TYR A 435 -22.29 -4.99 18.72
C TYR A 435 -23.11 -5.27 17.47
N LYS A 436 -22.97 -6.47 16.93
CA LYS A 436 -23.93 -7.04 15.98
C LYS A 436 -25.25 -7.29 16.72
N ILE A 437 -26.36 -6.77 16.20
CA ILE A 437 -27.69 -7.02 16.73
C ILE A 437 -28.57 -7.76 15.71
N ASN A 438 -29.62 -8.44 16.18
CA ASN A 438 -30.70 -8.91 15.31
C ASN A 438 -31.76 -7.81 15.12
N LYS A 439 -32.81 -8.11 14.34
CA LYS A 439 -33.92 -7.18 14.09
C LYS A 439 -34.72 -6.80 15.34
N ASP A 440 -34.63 -7.60 16.39
CA ASP A 440 -35.30 -7.35 17.68
C ASP A 440 -34.42 -6.54 18.65
N GLY A 441 -33.21 -6.14 18.23
CA GLY A 441 -32.27 -5.38 19.04
C GLY A 441 -31.49 -6.22 20.07
N GLU A 442 -31.49 -7.55 19.97
CA GLU A 442 -30.69 -8.42 20.83
C GLU A 442 -29.23 -8.49 20.36
N ASP A 443 -28.30 -8.27 21.29
CA ASP A 443 -26.87 -8.41 21.03
C ASP A 443 -26.50 -9.86 20.69
N LYS A 444 -25.77 -10.05 19.60
CA LYS A 444 -25.26 -11.37 19.17
C LYS A 444 -23.75 -11.50 19.33
N ARG A 445 -22.97 -10.45 19.01
CA ARG A 445 -21.50 -10.47 19.10
C ARG A 445 -20.92 -9.07 19.23
N GLN A 446 -19.91 -8.90 20.07
CA GLN A 446 -19.12 -7.66 20.13
C GLN A 446 -18.18 -7.56 18.92
N LEU A 447 -18.27 -6.47 18.17
CA LEU A 447 -17.48 -6.19 16.97
C LEU A 447 -16.30 -5.24 17.25
N PHE A 448 -16.45 -4.37 18.25
CA PHE A 448 -15.48 -3.35 18.59
C PHE A 448 -15.57 -2.98 20.07
N ASP A 449 -14.43 -2.73 20.71
CA ASP A 449 -14.35 -2.17 22.06
C ASP A 449 -13.04 -1.38 22.22
N ARG A 450 -13.15 -0.08 22.50
CA ARG A 450 -11.97 0.75 22.74
C ARG A 450 -12.26 1.94 23.63
N VAL A 451 -11.33 2.22 24.55
CA VAL A 451 -11.25 3.50 25.26
C VAL A 451 -10.32 4.46 24.51
N PHE A 452 -10.88 5.55 24.01
CA PHE A 452 -10.15 6.63 23.36
C PHE A 452 -9.69 7.68 24.36
N GLN A 453 -8.46 8.17 24.15
CA GLN A 453 -7.78 9.12 25.02
C GLN A 453 -7.69 10.49 24.35
N ALA A 454 -8.10 11.56 25.04
CA ALA A 454 -8.09 12.93 24.52
C ALA A 454 -6.68 13.48 24.23
N ALA A 455 -5.64 12.82 24.74
CA ALA A 455 -4.25 13.12 24.43
C ALA A 455 -3.87 12.77 22.98
N ASP A 456 -4.59 11.84 22.36
CA ASP A 456 -4.32 11.35 21.01
C ASP A 456 -5.50 11.62 20.05
N THR A 457 -6.74 11.61 20.55
CA THR A 457 -7.97 11.73 19.75
C THR A 457 -8.73 13.03 20.04
N LYS A 458 -9.03 13.79 18.98
CA LYS A 458 -9.81 15.04 19.06
C LYS A 458 -11.28 14.80 18.74
N GLU A 459 -11.56 13.96 17.74
CA GLU A 459 -12.91 13.61 17.32
C GLU A 459 -13.00 12.10 17.08
N ILE A 460 -14.13 11.50 17.46
CA ILE A 460 -14.53 10.15 17.12
C ILE A 460 -15.68 10.26 16.12
N HIS A 461 -15.56 9.56 15.01
CA HIS A 461 -16.51 9.53 13.91
C HIS A 461 -17.09 8.11 13.84
N LEU A 462 -18.39 7.99 14.10
CA LEU A 462 -19.13 6.73 14.04
C LEU A 462 -19.96 6.72 12.75
N TYR A 463 -19.89 5.64 11.98
CA TYR A 463 -20.65 5.45 10.75
C TYR A 463 -21.46 4.15 10.86
N GLY A 464 -22.78 4.24 10.79
CA GLY A 464 -23.69 3.09 10.73
C GLY A 464 -23.69 2.41 9.37
N LEU A 465 -23.83 3.21 8.30
CA LEU A 465 -24.04 2.79 6.91
C LEU A 465 -25.51 2.43 6.65
N ASN A 466 -25.83 1.31 6.01
CA ASN A 466 -27.21 1.02 5.60
C ASN A 466 -28.00 0.15 6.60
N GLY A 467 -27.43 -0.18 7.75
CA GLY A 467 -28.14 -0.90 8.81
C GLY A 467 -29.21 -0.04 9.48
N ASP A 468 -30.23 -0.69 10.06
CA ASP A 468 -31.08 -0.07 11.07
C ASP A 468 -30.31 -0.13 12.41
N ASP A 469 -29.60 0.94 12.75
CA ASP A 469 -28.60 0.96 13.82
C ASP A 469 -29.10 1.65 15.08
N GLU A 470 -28.51 1.28 16.22
CA GLU A 470 -28.78 1.92 17.50
C GLU A 470 -27.55 2.65 18.04
N PHE A 471 -27.65 3.96 18.23
CA PHE A 471 -26.61 4.79 18.82
C PHE A 471 -26.98 5.23 20.23
N ILE A 472 -26.30 4.66 21.22
CA ILE A 472 -26.53 4.94 22.64
C ILE A 472 -25.33 5.70 23.21
N VAL A 473 -25.53 6.96 23.59
CA VAL A 473 -24.51 7.83 24.18
C VAL A 473 -24.86 8.18 25.62
N LYS A 474 -24.01 7.84 26.57
CA LYS A 474 -24.21 8.10 28.01
C LYS A 474 -22.99 8.71 28.70
N GLY A 475 -23.23 9.39 29.82
CA GLY A 475 -22.17 9.88 30.71
C GLY A 475 -22.53 11.16 31.46
N GLN A 476 -21.68 11.56 32.40
CA GLN A 476 -21.92 12.73 33.27
C GLN A 476 -20.97 13.91 32.97
N GLY A 477 -19.86 13.68 32.28
CA GLY A 477 -18.80 14.67 32.06
C GLY A 477 -18.87 15.38 30.69
N LYS A 478 -18.23 16.55 30.60
CA LYS A 478 -17.97 17.20 29.29
C LYS A 478 -16.68 16.64 28.70
N SER A 479 -16.79 15.72 27.74
CA SER A 479 -15.61 15.17 27.04
C SER A 479 -14.87 16.25 26.25
N LYS A 480 -13.53 16.20 26.29
CA LYS A 480 -12.65 16.94 25.37
C LYS A 480 -12.71 16.37 23.95
N ILE A 481 -13.04 15.09 23.81
CA ILE A 481 -13.27 14.44 22.52
C ILE A 481 -14.65 14.85 22.01
N LYS A 482 -14.79 15.17 20.72
CA LYS A 482 -16.11 15.33 20.08
C LYS A 482 -16.55 14.00 19.51
N ILE A 483 -17.85 13.73 19.55
CA ILE A 483 -18.43 12.54 18.95
C ILE A 483 -19.31 13.00 17.80
N ARG A 484 -19.06 12.46 16.61
CA ARG A 484 -19.87 12.67 15.42
C ARG A 484 -20.41 11.33 14.96
N ILE A 485 -21.69 11.30 14.68
CA ILE A 485 -22.41 10.11 14.28
C ILE A 485 -23.02 10.39 12.90
N TRP A 486 -22.76 9.46 11.98
CA TRP A 486 -23.46 9.33 10.72
C TRP A 486 -24.23 8.02 10.78
N GLY A 487 -25.56 8.11 10.80
CA GLY A 487 -26.44 6.94 10.80
C GLY A 487 -26.32 6.19 9.50
N GLY A 488 -26.98 6.72 8.48
CA GLY A 488 -26.74 6.34 7.10
C GLY A 488 -28.06 6.20 6.36
N ALA A 489 -28.21 5.14 5.59
CA ALA A 489 -29.40 4.94 4.75
C ALA A 489 -30.52 4.11 5.41
N GLY A 490 -30.23 3.44 6.53
CA GLY A 490 -31.21 2.68 7.31
C GLY A 490 -32.06 3.53 8.26
N GLU A 491 -32.91 2.86 9.03
CA GLU A 491 -33.78 3.48 10.04
C GLU A 491 -33.13 3.41 11.42
N ASP A 492 -32.59 4.53 11.89
CA ASP A 492 -31.70 4.55 13.04
C ASP A 492 -32.35 5.08 14.34
N GLY A 493 -31.95 4.48 15.46
CA GLY A 493 -32.33 4.88 16.81
C GLY A 493 -31.22 5.63 17.53
N TYR A 494 -31.51 6.82 18.06
CA TYR A 494 -30.55 7.66 18.79
C TYR A 494 -30.98 7.93 20.21
N THR A 495 -30.18 7.49 21.17
CA THR A 495 -30.38 7.76 22.59
C THR A 495 -29.18 8.51 23.15
N VAL A 496 -29.36 9.77 23.57
CA VAL A 496 -28.31 10.55 24.23
C VAL A 496 -28.77 10.93 25.64
N LYS A 497 -28.18 10.32 26.66
CA LYS A 497 -28.52 10.52 28.08
C LYS A 497 -27.35 11.11 28.86
N GLY A 498 -27.47 12.39 29.23
CA GLY A 498 -26.47 13.06 30.05
C GLY A 498 -26.69 14.57 30.18
N PRO A 499 -25.87 15.27 30.96
CA PRO A 499 -26.06 16.69 31.17
C PRO A 499 -25.72 17.50 29.92
N LYS A 500 -26.33 18.69 29.78
CA LYS A 500 -26.16 19.60 28.63
C LYS A 500 -24.70 19.83 28.18
N PRO A 501 -23.69 19.94 29.08
CA PRO A 501 -22.29 20.04 28.67
C PRO A 501 -21.77 18.83 27.89
N MET A 502 -22.18 17.62 28.24
CA MET A 502 -21.87 16.38 27.51
C MET A 502 -22.56 16.39 26.15
N ALA A 503 -23.89 16.60 26.15
CA ALA A 503 -24.73 16.56 24.94
C ALA A 503 -24.23 17.52 23.84
N ARG A 504 -23.72 18.71 24.21
CA ARG A 504 -23.11 19.69 23.29
C ARG A 504 -21.87 19.20 22.54
N ARG A 505 -21.26 18.07 22.94
CA ARG A 505 -20.12 17.44 22.28
C ARG A 505 -20.53 16.40 21.23
N ILE A 506 -21.83 16.10 21.16
CA ILE A 506 -22.41 15.11 20.26
C ILE A 506 -23.04 15.81 19.06
N ARG A 507 -22.70 15.34 17.87
CA ARG A 507 -23.32 15.76 16.62
C ARG A 507 -23.79 14.54 15.84
N ILE A 508 -25.07 14.53 15.47
CA ILE A 508 -25.69 13.48 14.66
C ILE A 508 -26.00 14.09 13.29
N GLU A 509 -25.59 13.39 12.23
CA GLU A 509 -25.93 13.66 10.85
C GLU A 509 -26.57 12.42 10.25
N ASP A 510 -27.75 12.57 9.66
CA ASP A 510 -28.47 11.39 9.14
C ASP A 510 -29.47 11.76 8.04
N THR A 511 -30.11 10.78 7.42
CA THR A 511 -31.24 10.98 6.53
C THR A 511 -32.49 11.47 7.29
N GLU A 512 -33.48 11.99 6.56
CA GLU A 512 -34.73 12.50 7.16
C GLU A 512 -35.73 11.41 7.53
N TYR A 513 -35.50 10.16 7.11
CA TYR A 513 -36.55 9.17 7.02
C TYR A 513 -36.54 8.18 8.19
N ARG A 514 -37.65 8.15 8.95
CA ARG A 514 -37.99 7.14 9.97
C ARG A 514 -37.00 6.91 11.13
N ASN A 515 -36.09 7.86 11.37
CA ASN A 515 -35.20 7.84 12.52
C ASN A 515 -35.90 8.20 13.85
N PHE A 516 -35.49 7.54 14.94
CA PHE A 516 -35.99 7.78 16.30
C PHE A 516 -34.98 8.54 17.15
N TYR A 517 -35.43 9.57 17.90
CA TYR A 517 -34.55 10.46 18.65
C TYR A 517 -35.02 10.67 20.10
N ASP A 518 -34.21 10.19 21.05
CA ASP A 518 -34.31 10.48 22.48
C ASP A 518 -33.05 11.21 22.95
N LEU A 519 -33.03 12.54 22.75
CA LEU A 519 -31.82 13.35 22.86
C LEU A 519 -31.84 14.31 24.06
N SER A 520 -30.80 14.26 24.87
CA SER A 520 -30.55 15.27 25.90
C SER A 520 -30.39 16.66 25.31
N LYS A 521 -30.88 17.69 26.02
CA LYS A 521 -30.83 19.09 25.57
C LYS A 521 -29.41 19.54 25.26
N GLY A 522 -29.18 19.96 24.02
CA GLY A 522 -27.90 20.49 23.55
C GLY A 522 -27.16 19.59 22.55
N THR A 523 -27.63 18.35 22.35
CA THR A 523 -27.23 17.51 21.23
C THR A 523 -27.53 18.22 19.91
N ARG A 524 -26.58 18.20 18.98
CA ARG A 524 -26.78 18.76 17.63
C ARG A 524 -27.23 17.66 16.69
N GLN A 525 -28.40 17.83 16.09
CA GLN A 525 -28.93 16.94 15.07
C GLN A 525 -29.03 17.72 13.76
N LYS A 526 -28.64 17.10 12.64
CA LYS A 526 -28.84 17.62 11.29
C LYS A 526 -29.29 16.48 10.40
N THR A 527 -30.48 16.60 9.81
CA THR A 527 -30.96 15.66 8.79
C THR A 527 -30.63 16.17 7.39
N GLN A 528 -30.50 15.27 6.41
CA GLN A 528 -30.13 15.57 5.03
C GLN A 528 -30.95 14.71 4.06
N GLN A 529 -31.51 15.32 3.01
CA GLN A 529 -32.24 14.59 1.97
C GLN A 529 -31.32 13.89 0.97
N ASN A 530 -30.15 14.48 0.69
CA ASN A 530 -29.18 13.97 -0.29
C ASN A 530 -27.81 13.82 0.38
N PRO A 531 -27.54 12.71 1.07
CA PRO A 531 -26.24 12.46 1.66
C PRO A 531 -25.12 12.33 0.60
N ASN A 532 -23.87 12.56 1.02
CA ASN A 532 -22.73 12.29 0.14
C ASN A 532 -22.61 10.78 -0.09
N ALA A 533 -22.42 10.36 -1.34
CA ALA A 533 -22.34 8.94 -1.70
C ALA A 533 -21.34 8.15 -0.84
N ASN A 534 -20.19 8.72 -0.46
CA ASN A 534 -19.13 8.00 0.25
C ASN A 534 -19.28 7.91 1.79
N GLN A 535 -20.49 8.09 2.31
CA GLN A 535 -20.72 8.25 3.75
C GLN A 535 -21.87 7.40 4.31
N TYR A 536 -22.75 6.81 3.48
CA TYR A 536 -24.07 6.35 3.95
C TYR A 536 -24.43 4.88 3.63
N ASP A 537 -23.68 4.19 2.77
CA ASP A 537 -23.84 2.74 2.52
C ASP A 537 -22.48 2.09 2.19
N ALA A 538 -22.42 0.76 2.13
CA ALA A 538 -21.18 0.04 1.84
C ALA A 538 -20.65 0.31 0.43
N GLU A 539 -21.49 0.33 -0.61
CA GLU A 539 -21.05 0.63 -1.99
C GLU A 539 -20.39 2.01 -2.07
N GLY A 540 -21.00 3.00 -1.44
CA GLY A 540 -20.47 4.33 -1.28
C GLY A 540 -19.17 4.37 -0.49
N TRP A 541 -19.11 3.64 0.63
CA TRP A 541 -17.91 3.56 1.45
C TRP A 541 -16.71 2.99 0.67
N LEU A 542 -16.95 2.03 -0.22
CA LEU A 542 -15.92 1.48 -1.11
C LEU A 542 -15.27 2.54 -2.02
N LEU A 543 -15.96 3.66 -2.34
CA LEU A 543 -15.40 4.76 -3.14
C LEU A 543 -14.24 5.49 -2.47
N ARG A 544 -13.99 5.25 -1.18
CA ARG A 544 -12.82 5.78 -0.46
C ARG A 544 -11.52 5.10 -0.88
N TYR A 545 -11.59 3.89 -1.42
CA TYR A 545 -10.45 3.03 -1.68
C TYR A 545 -10.12 2.95 -3.18
N TYR A 546 -8.86 2.72 -3.53
CA TYR A 546 -8.44 2.48 -4.92
C TYR A 546 -8.56 0.98 -5.26
N LEU A 547 -9.75 0.55 -5.68
CA LEU A 547 -10.12 -0.87 -5.84
C LEU A 547 -10.20 -1.36 -7.29
N ASP A 548 -9.74 -0.56 -8.25
CA ASP A 548 -9.80 -0.85 -9.69
C ASP A 548 -8.66 -1.75 -10.18
#